data_AF-A0A821J7M7-F1
#
_entry.id   AF-A0A821J7M7-F1
#
_cell.length_a   1.000
_cell.length_b   1.000
_cell.length_c   1.000
_cell.angle_alpha   90.00
_cell.angle_beta   90.00
_cell.angle_gamma   90.00
#
_symmetry.space_group_name_H-M   'P 1'
#
loop_
_entity.id
_entity.type
_entity.pdbx_description
1 polymer ?
#
loop_
_entity_poly.entity_id
_entity_poly.type
_entity_poly.pdbx_seq_one_letter_code
_entity_poly.pdbx_strand_id
1 'polypeptide(L)'
;ETKFDGINDDPVGPQLICAFQTLNYIDELKLFSIKDDLEIDDNDLLQVLHCLLSLILFHHYVRKLSNKRRIIVRVIAMESNFLPLLHFIELSGNVELVKNSIQTRYVARIIYELFATPDSVLLLEPYGLRLLDLCEKHSNQRLIRLRNWFSPLLKIKSFDHTQEIAENLINELKNQTNESNNSGEFSPGLITLLRIIQYLSIPSENQFILGAKIELKYDYMLLKLYHYGIYPLLINILQKCADTLLRTWQIGMPLAVSDRILIYGILIAALIIFKTLLQKLTLDRKTKFVDITPIHALFSLYTVTLCASPSTELADVDIIRTNLIDSFLAYPWSNQSDSEQINVQNCAWTLVLREILRLTTLFPYSIATGLCLLTELLPIPLPHTVRQ
;
A
#
# COMPACT_ATOMS: atom_id res chain seq x y z
N GLU A 1 -7.86 -22.83 -24.09
CA GLU A 1 -6.62 -22.04 -24.10
C GLU A 1 -6.67 -21.05 -22.96
N THR A 2 -5.90 -21.34 -21.92
CA THR A 2 -5.83 -20.58 -20.67
C THR A 2 -5.08 -19.27 -20.93
N LYS A 3 -5.79 -18.14 -20.86
CA LYS A 3 -5.17 -16.82 -20.76
C LYS A 3 -4.38 -16.80 -19.45
N PHE A 4 -3.06 -16.97 -19.57
CA PHE A 4 -2.15 -16.54 -18.53
C PHE A 4 -2.28 -15.02 -18.41
N ASP A 5 -2.46 -14.61 -17.17
CA ASP A 5 -2.59 -13.25 -16.70
C ASP A 5 -1.60 -12.28 -17.35
N GLY A 6 -2.12 -11.15 -17.84
CA GLY A 6 -1.32 -9.96 -18.09
C GLY A 6 -0.95 -9.32 -16.76
N ILE A 7 0.00 -9.91 -16.03
CA ILE A 7 0.63 -9.31 -14.85
C ILE A 7 1.95 -8.69 -15.31
N ASN A 8 2.00 -7.35 -15.32
CA ASN A 8 3.21 -6.53 -15.21
C ASN A 8 4.53 -7.18 -15.69
N ASP A 9 4.76 -7.24 -17.00
CA ASP A 9 6.09 -7.46 -17.56
C ASP A 9 6.93 -6.18 -17.41
N ASP A 10 7.21 -5.78 -16.16
CA ASP A 10 8.42 -5.01 -15.91
C ASP A 10 9.59 -5.92 -16.29
N PRO A 11 10.47 -5.52 -17.23
CA PRO A 11 11.57 -6.38 -17.63
C PRO A 11 12.42 -6.74 -16.41
N VAL A 12 12.60 -8.05 -16.18
CA VAL A 12 13.34 -8.61 -15.04
C VAL A 12 14.75 -8.03 -14.95
N GLY A 13 15.38 -7.72 -16.10
CA GLY A 13 16.72 -7.12 -16.17
C GLY A 13 16.87 -5.83 -15.34
N PRO A 14 16.12 -4.75 -15.64
CA PRO A 14 16.12 -3.53 -14.83
C PRO A 14 15.81 -3.71 -13.34
N GLN A 15 14.99 -4.70 -12.97
CA GLN A 15 14.73 -5.02 -11.56
C GLN A 15 15.96 -5.62 -10.89
N LEU A 16 16.61 -6.59 -11.54
CA LEU A 16 17.85 -7.21 -11.06
C LEU A 16 18.99 -6.20 -10.96
N ILE A 17 19.17 -5.32 -11.97
CA ILE A 17 20.18 -4.26 -11.92
C ILE A 17 19.96 -3.37 -10.70
N CYS A 18 18.71 -3.01 -10.40
CA CYS A 18 18.39 -2.21 -9.21
C CYS A 18 18.75 -2.95 -7.93
N ALA A 19 18.44 -4.23 -7.85
CA ALA A 19 18.75 -5.07 -6.69
C ALA A 19 20.27 -5.18 -6.48
N PHE A 20 21.04 -5.46 -7.54
CA PHE A 20 22.51 -5.55 -7.47
C PHE A 20 23.16 -4.22 -7.09
N GLN A 21 22.71 -3.10 -7.67
CA GLN A 21 23.20 -1.77 -7.29
C GLN A 21 22.93 -1.48 -5.81
N THR A 22 21.74 -1.83 -5.33
CA THR A 22 21.37 -1.68 -3.91
C THR A 22 22.27 -2.51 -3.02
N LEU A 23 22.52 -3.78 -3.37
CA LEU A 23 23.42 -4.68 -2.63
C LEU A 23 24.85 -4.14 -2.59
N ASN A 24 25.39 -3.68 -3.72
CA ASN A 24 26.74 -3.13 -3.79
C ASN A 24 26.92 -1.96 -2.82
N TYR A 25 25.98 -1.00 -2.78
CA TYR A 25 26.06 0.11 -1.83
C TYR A 25 25.90 -0.35 -0.38
N ILE A 26 25.07 -1.36 -0.10
CA ILE A 26 24.92 -1.92 1.25
C ILE A 26 26.23 -2.60 1.69
N ASP A 27 26.89 -3.34 0.81
CA ASP A 27 28.14 -4.02 1.13
C ASP A 27 29.28 -3.02 1.34
N GLU A 28 29.32 -1.93 0.56
CA GLU A 28 30.22 -0.80 0.85
C GLU A 28 29.92 -0.18 2.23
N LEU A 29 28.65 0.05 2.58
CA LEU A 29 28.28 0.55 3.91
C LEU A 29 28.66 -0.42 5.04
N LYS A 30 28.57 -1.74 4.82
CA LYS A 30 29.05 -2.75 5.78
C LYS A 30 30.55 -2.61 6.01
N LEU A 31 31.33 -2.45 4.95
CA LEU A 31 32.79 -2.27 5.06
C LEU A 31 33.13 -1.01 5.84
N PHE A 32 32.40 0.09 5.62
CA PHE A 32 32.56 1.30 6.43
C PHE A 32 32.18 1.04 7.90
N SER A 33 31.07 0.35 8.20
CA SER A 33 30.65 0.10 9.59
C SER A 33 31.65 -0.74 10.43
N ILE A 34 32.59 -1.43 9.80
CA ILE A 34 33.64 -2.23 10.48
C ILE A 34 34.90 -1.40 10.75
N LYS A 35 35.10 -0.28 10.06
CA LYS A 35 36.28 0.57 10.23
C LYS A 35 36.16 1.37 11.53
N ASP A 36 36.99 1.05 12.52
CA ASP A 36 37.03 1.75 13.81
C ASP A 36 37.53 3.22 13.71
N ASP A 37 38.34 3.52 12.69
CA ASP A 37 38.98 4.84 12.50
C ASP A 37 38.25 5.74 11.47
N LEU A 38 36.92 5.66 11.40
CA LEU A 38 36.18 6.52 10.46
C LEU A 38 36.17 7.98 10.89
N GLU A 39 36.70 8.83 10.01
CA GLU A 39 36.52 10.28 10.12
C GLU A 39 35.04 10.63 9.99
N ILE A 40 34.59 11.59 10.81
CA ILE A 40 33.23 12.14 10.71
C ILE A 40 33.11 12.80 9.33
N ASP A 41 32.06 12.43 8.60
CA ASP A 41 31.77 12.95 7.26
C ASP A 41 32.85 12.62 6.21
N ASP A 42 33.42 11.40 6.25
CA ASP A 42 34.27 10.85 5.19
C ASP A 42 33.58 10.98 3.81
N ASN A 43 34.31 11.54 2.83
CA ASN A 43 33.80 11.83 1.49
C ASN A 43 33.33 10.55 0.78
N ASP A 44 34.05 9.44 0.97
CA ASP A 44 33.69 8.17 0.32
C ASP A 44 32.38 7.63 0.89
N LEU A 45 32.21 7.66 2.23
CA LEU A 45 30.96 7.28 2.88
C LEU A 45 29.79 8.17 2.42
N LEU A 46 29.99 9.49 2.35
CA LEU A 46 28.98 10.43 1.89
C LEU A 46 28.58 10.18 0.43
N GLN A 47 29.53 9.80 -0.42
CA GLN A 47 29.27 9.45 -1.81
C GLN A 47 28.39 8.19 -1.89
N VAL A 48 28.68 7.15 -1.12
CA VAL A 48 27.86 5.92 -1.07
C VAL A 48 26.44 6.22 -0.59
N LEU A 49 26.32 6.99 0.50
CA LEU A 49 25.02 7.41 1.04
C LEU A 49 24.23 8.27 0.05
N HIS A 50 24.89 9.17 -0.67
CA HIS A 50 24.27 9.98 -1.72
C HIS A 50 23.80 9.13 -2.89
N CYS A 51 24.62 8.18 -3.34
CA CYS A 51 24.26 7.22 -4.40
C CYS A 51 23.06 6.37 -4.00
N LEU A 52 23.02 5.83 -2.79
CA LEU A 52 21.88 5.06 -2.29
C LEU A 52 20.62 5.94 -2.17
N LEU A 53 20.74 7.15 -1.64
CA LEU A 53 19.61 8.08 -1.54
C LEU A 53 19.09 8.50 -2.92
N SER A 54 19.99 8.78 -3.87
CA SER A 54 19.61 9.11 -5.24
C SER A 54 18.94 7.93 -5.93
N LEU A 55 19.37 6.69 -5.71
CA LEU A 55 18.68 5.49 -6.19
C LEU A 55 17.22 5.44 -5.69
N ILE A 56 16.99 5.77 -4.41
CA ILE A 56 15.64 5.80 -3.82
C ILE A 56 14.80 6.97 -4.37
N LEU A 57 15.40 8.16 -4.50
CA LEU A 57 14.71 9.41 -4.87
C LEU A 57 14.51 9.58 -6.38
N PHE A 58 15.53 9.31 -7.21
CA PHE A 58 15.55 9.58 -8.65
C PHE A 58 14.42 8.86 -9.40
N HIS A 59 13.90 7.78 -8.82
CA HIS A 59 12.76 7.06 -9.37
C HIS A 59 11.39 7.74 -9.16
N HIS A 60 11.33 8.92 -8.56
CA HIS A 60 10.11 9.75 -8.55
C HIS A 60 9.71 10.28 -9.95
N TYR A 61 10.64 10.27 -10.92
CA TYR A 61 10.50 10.97 -12.20
C TYR A 61 10.39 10.07 -13.45
N VAL A 62 10.62 8.75 -13.35
CA VAL A 62 10.66 7.85 -14.53
C VAL A 62 9.46 6.90 -14.53
N ARG A 63 8.52 7.19 -15.44
CA ARG A 63 7.19 6.62 -15.73
C ARG A 63 7.01 5.09 -15.76
N LYS A 64 8.06 4.27 -15.66
CA LYS A 64 7.99 2.83 -16.02
C LYS A 64 8.45 1.83 -14.96
N LEU A 65 8.87 2.23 -13.76
CA LEU A 65 9.37 1.26 -12.76
C LEU A 65 8.88 1.56 -11.34
N SER A 66 7.56 1.55 -11.15
CA SER A 66 6.90 1.63 -9.82
C SER A 66 7.39 0.58 -8.83
N ASN A 67 7.92 -0.56 -9.32
CA ASN A 67 8.41 -1.63 -8.47
C ASN A 67 9.83 -1.43 -7.92
N LYS A 68 10.62 -0.48 -8.42
CA LYS A 68 12.02 -0.32 -7.98
C LYS A 68 12.17 0.06 -6.52
N ARG A 69 11.34 0.96 -6.01
CA ARG A 69 11.37 1.32 -4.57
C ARG A 69 11.04 0.12 -3.69
N ARG A 70 10.04 -0.69 -4.09
CA ARG A 70 9.71 -1.94 -3.40
C ARG A 70 10.88 -2.92 -3.44
N ILE A 71 11.56 -3.05 -4.58
CA ILE A 71 12.77 -3.88 -4.70
C ILE A 71 13.87 -3.41 -3.76
N ILE A 72 14.18 -2.10 -3.74
CA ILE A 72 15.19 -1.52 -2.84
C ILE A 72 14.87 -1.84 -1.38
N VAL A 73 13.62 -1.61 -0.95
CA VAL A 73 13.16 -1.91 0.41
C VAL A 73 13.29 -3.40 0.71
N ARG A 74 12.86 -4.28 -0.20
CA ARG A 74 12.96 -5.73 -0.04
C ARG A 74 14.42 -6.17 0.11
N VAL A 75 15.32 -5.66 -0.72
CA VAL A 75 16.77 -5.97 -0.65
C VAL A 75 17.38 -5.50 0.67
N ILE A 76 17.01 -4.30 1.13
CA ILE A 76 17.48 -3.76 2.42
C ILE A 76 16.88 -4.54 3.60
N ALA A 77 15.66 -5.05 3.46
CA ALA A 77 14.99 -5.87 4.46
C ALA A 77 15.49 -7.33 4.51
N MET A 78 16.27 -7.77 3.53
CA MET A 78 16.85 -9.12 3.55
C MET A 78 17.91 -9.22 4.64
N GLU A 79 17.75 -10.20 5.52
CA GLU A 79 18.72 -10.59 6.54
C GLU A 79 19.21 -9.41 7.39
N SER A 80 20.51 -9.13 7.36
CA SER A 80 21.20 -8.12 8.15
C SER A 80 21.54 -6.85 7.35
N ASN A 81 20.99 -6.70 6.14
CA ASN A 81 21.34 -5.61 5.23
C ASN A 81 20.95 -4.22 5.74
N PHE A 82 19.99 -4.12 6.65
CA PHE A 82 19.61 -2.86 7.28
C PHE A 82 20.54 -2.43 8.44
N LEU A 83 21.30 -3.36 9.03
CA LEU A 83 22.14 -3.08 10.21
C LEU A 83 23.17 -1.95 10.01
N PRO A 84 23.85 -1.80 8.86
CA PRO A 84 24.79 -0.70 8.66
C PRO A 84 24.13 0.67 8.82
N LEU A 85 22.94 0.86 8.24
CA LEU A 85 22.19 2.12 8.36
C LEU A 85 21.77 2.39 9.81
N LEU A 86 21.37 1.34 10.53
CA LEU A 86 21.02 1.44 11.94
C LEU A 86 22.23 1.83 12.79
N HIS A 87 23.38 1.21 12.55
CA HIS A 87 24.63 1.48 13.26
C HIS A 87 25.04 2.96 13.18
N PHE A 88 25.01 3.57 11.98
CA PHE A 88 25.36 4.98 11.82
C PHE A 88 24.42 5.92 12.58
N ILE A 89 23.13 5.59 12.70
CA ILE A 89 22.21 6.38 13.53
C ILE A 89 22.49 6.19 15.01
N GLU A 90 22.77 4.98 15.46
CA GLU A 90 23.04 4.72 16.87
C GLU A 90 24.31 5.39 17.37
N LEU A 91 25.37 5.40 16.55
CA LEU A 91 26.57 6.18 16.81
C LEU A 91 26.23 7.67 16.97
N SER A 92 25.36 8.19 16.09
CA SER A 92 24.87 9.55 16.23
C SER A 92 24.05 9.78 17.51
N GLY A 93 23.44 8.75 18.10
CA GLY A 93 22.63 8.89 19.32
C GLY A 93 23.47 9.22 20.55
N ASN A 94 24.71 8.73 20.54
CA ASN A 94 25.62 8.77 21.68
C ASN A 94 26.57 9.97 21.64
N VAL A 95 26.93 10.48 20.46
CA VAL A 95 27.92 11.55 20.29
C VAL A 95 27.27 12.81 19.69
N GLU A 96 27.25 13.92 20.43
CA GLU A 96 26.61 15.17 19.99
C GLU A 96 27.18 15.74 18.69
N LEU A 97 28.49 15.59 18.47
CA LEU A 97 29.15 16.00 17.22
C LEU A 97 28.60 15.23 16.01
N VAL A 98 28.31 13.93 16.20
CA VAL A 98 27.79 13.05 15.15
C VAL A 98 26.29 13.29 14.93
N LYS A 99 25.51 13.76 15.93
CA LYS A 99 24.08 14.10 15.78
C LYS A 99 23.80 15.09 14.65
N ASN A 100 24.69 16.05 14.45
CA ASN A 100 24.50 17.14 13.49
C ASN A 100 25.25 16.96 12.17
N SER A 101 26.04 15.89 12.05
CA SER A 101 26.85 15.57 10.87
C SER A 101 26.02 15.34 9.60
N ILE A 102 26.68 15.46 8.46
CA ILE A 102 26.05 15.31 7.14
C ILE A 102 25.66 13.84 6.91
N GLN A 103 26.50 12.90 7.34
CA GLN A 103 26.22 11.46 7.30
C GLN A 103 24.90 11.12 8.01
N THR A 104 24.67 11.63 9.22
CA THR A 104 23.44 11.37 10.00
C THR A 104 22.22 11.92 9.27
N ARG A 105 22.35 13.06 8.58
CA ARG A 105 21.26 13.62 7.76
C ARG A 105 20.93 12.75 6.57
N TYR A 106 21.94 12.22 5.87
CA TYR A 106 21.73 11.27 4.77
C TYR A 106 21.07 9.99 5.25
N VAL A 107 21.60 9.36 6.31
CA VAL A 107 21.05 8.11 6.83
C VAL A 107 19.61 8.31 7.33
N ALA A 108 19.35 9.36 8.11
CA ALA A 108 17.99 9.69 8.55
C ALA A 108 17.03 9.95 7.37
N ARG A 109 17.53 10.54 6.28
CA ARG A 109 16.75 10.76 5.06
C ARG A 109 16.45 9.45 4.34
N ILE A 110 17.43 8.55 4.21
CA ILE A 110 17.27 7.22 3.61
C ILE A 110 16.22 6.43 4.39
N ILE A 111 16.37 6.32 5.71
CA ILE A 111 15.42 5.58 6.54
C ILE A 111 14.00 6.15 6.43
N TYR A 112 13.86 7.48 6.42
CA TYR A 112 12.55 8.11 6.19
C TYR A 112 11.90 7.67 4.88
N GLU A 113 12.65 7.63 3.77
CA GLU A 113 12.12 7.20 2.47
C GLU A 113 11.82 5.70 2.43
N LEU A 114 12.60 4.86 3.14
CA LEU A 114 12.33 3.42 3.25
C LEU A 114 11.05 3.12 4.02
N PHE A 115 10.69 3.91 5.03
CA PHE A 115 9.44 3.68 5.76
C PHE A 115 8.21 4.30 5.08
N ALA A 116 8.40 5.37 4.31
CA ALA A 116 7.35 5.97 3.49
C ALA A 116 6.92 5.07 2.32
N THR A 117 7.78 4.14 1.88
CA THR A 117 7.54 3.27 0.73
C THR A 117 6.67 2.05 1.07
N PRO A 118 5.89 1.53 0.09
CA PRO A 118 5.18 0.27 0.24
C PRO A 118 6.18 -0.87 0.49
N ASP A 119 5.81 -1.87 1.30
CA ASP A 119 6.64 -2.96 1.84
C ASP A 119 7.52 -2.62 3.06
N SER A 120 7.39 -1.43 3.63
CA SER A 120 8.16 -1.03 4.83
C SER A 120 7.90 -1.88 6.07
N VAL A 121 6.84 -2.68 6.10
CA VAL A 121 6.52 -3.59 7.20
C VAL A 121 7.59 -4.65 7.42
N LEU A 122 8.29 -5.06 6.35
CA LEU A 122 9.42 -6.00 6.42
C LEU A 122 10.58 -5.47 7.27
N LEU A 123 10.74 -4.14 7.33
CA LEU A 123 11.71 -3.47 8.20
C LEU A 123 11.10 -3.14 9.57
N LEU A 124 9.79 -2.90 9.60
CA LEU A 124 9.06 -2.52 10.80
C LEU A 124 9.02 -3.63 11.85
N GLU A 125 8.78 -4.88 11.42
CA GLU A 125 8.71 -6.03 12.32
C GLU A 125 10.03 -6.27 13.09
N PRO A 126 11.20 -6.38 12.44
CA PRO A 126 12.47 -6.60 13.15
C PRO A 126 13.07 -5.35 13.81
N TYR A 127 12.93 -4.16 13.20
CA TYR A 127 13.67 -2.96 13.63
C TYR A 127 12.78 -1.83 14.16
N GLY A 128 11.46 -1.93 14.06
CA GLY A 128 10.53 -0.83 14.36
C GLY A 128 10.60 -0.31 15.79
N LEU A 129 10.62 -1.20 16.79
CA LEU A 129 10.71 -0.79 18.20
C LEU A 129 12.05 -0.11 18.52
N ARG A 130 13.16 -0.68 18.02
CA ARG A 130 14.50 -0.12 18.20
C ARG A 130 14.63 1.27 17.56
N LEU A 131 14.06 1.45 16.37
CA LEU A 131 14.04 2.76 15.71
C LEU A 131 13.09 3.75 16.40
N LEU A 132 11.97 3.30 16.98
CA LEU A 132 11.08 4.16 17.75
C LEU A 132 11.81 4.75 18.96
N ASP A 133 12.55 3.92 19.71
CA ASP A 133 13.38 4.38 20.84
C ASP A 133 14.44 5.40 20.40
N LEU A 134 15.03 5.20 19.21
CA LEU A 134 15.98 6.16 18.64
C LEU A 134 15.28 7.48 18.28
N CYS A 135 14.12 7.43 17.61
CA CYS A 135 13.38 8.63 17.22
C CYS A 135 13.01 9.53 18.41
N GLU A 136 12.84 8.97 19.62
CA GLU A 136 12.58 9.74 20.84
C GLU A 136 13.83 10.43 21.41
N LYS A 137 15.03 9.88 21.15
CA LYS A 137 16.31 10.36 21.69
C LYS A 137 17.04 11.33 20.74
N HIS A 138 16.67 11.36 19.46
CA HIS A 138 17.34 12.18 18.44
C HIS A 138 16.64 13.54 18.21
N SER A 139 17.43 14.58 17.96
CA SER A 139 16.97 15.92 17.57
C SER A 139 16.76 16.09 16.06
N ASN A 140 17.06 15.06 15.25
CA ASN A 140 16.96 15.14 13.79
C ASN A 140 15.49 15.24 13.34
N GLN A 141 15.14 16.32 12.63
CA GLN A 141 13.78 16.57 12.16
C GLN A 141 13.17 15.43 11.33
N ARG A 142 13.97 14.68 10.57
CA ARG A 142 13.47 13.54 9.78
C ARG A 142 13.09 12.37 10.66
N LEU A 143 13.88 12.06 11.69
CA LEU A 143 13.56 11.02 12.68
C LEU A 143 12.34 11.39 13.53
N ILE A 144 12.24 12.67 13.91
CA ILE A 144 11.05 13.19 14.61
C ILE A 144 9.78 12.99 13.75
N ARG A 145 9.84 13.33 12.45
CA ARG A 145 8.73 13.06 11.53
C ARG A 145 8.46 11.56 11.34
N LEU A 146 9.50 10.74 11.39
CA LEU A 146 9.42 9.30 11.25
C LEU A 146 8.65 8.65 12.42
N ARG A 147 8.73 9.23 13.62
CA ARG A 147 7.90 8.82 14.77
C ARG A 147 6.41 8.73 14.44
N ASN A 148 5.90 9.64 13.60
CA ASN A 148 4.48 9.63 13.20
C ASN A 148 4.11 8.40 12.37
N TRP A 149 5.05 7.83 11.62
CA TRP A 149 4.86 6.56 10.91
C TRP A 149 4.84 5.36 11.86
N PHE A 150 5.51 5.47 13.01
CA PHE A 150 5.59 4.41 14.01
C PHE A 150 4.55 4.52 15.13
N SER A 151 3.61 5.47 15.06
CA SER A 151 2.56 5.59 16.08
C SER A 151 1.80 4.29 16.37
N PRO A 152 1.56 3.36 15.40
CA PRO A 152 0.90 2.09 15.71
C PRO A 152 1.73 1.19 16.64
N LEU A 153 3.06 1.27 16.60
CA LEU A 153 3.95 0.42 17.39
C LEU A 153 3.92 0.74 18.89
N LEU A 154 3.40 1.92 19.27
CA LEU A 154 3.18 2.24 20.68
C LEU A 154 2.17 1.30 21.33
N LYS A 155 1.21 0.79 20.54
CA LYS A 155 0.13 -0.10 20.99
C LYS A 155 0.32 -1.54 20.48
N ILE A 156 0.84 -1.71 19.27
CA ILE A 156 1.03 -3.02 18.62
C ILE A 156 2.52 -3.36 18.64
N LYS A 157 2.93 -4.16 19.62
CA LYS A 157 4.35 -4.51 19.84
C LYS A 157 4.77 -5.82 19.18
N SER A 158 3.84 -6.71 18.87
CA SER A 158 4.11 -7.99 18.21
C SER A 158 3.26 -8.19 16.96
N PHE A 159 3.77 -9.01 16.06
CA PHE A 159 3.24 -9.26 14.71
C PHE A 159 2.74 -10.71 14.60
N ASP A 160 2.04 -11.18 15.63
CA ASP A 160 1.50 -12.54 15.69
C ASP A 160 0.08 -12.62 15.14
N HIS A 161 -0.36 -13.83 14.77
CA HIS A 161 -1.69 -14.08 14.22
C HIS A 161 -2.67 -14.49 15.35
N THR A 162 -2.74 -13.69 16.42
CA THR A 162 -3.59 -13.95 17.59
C THR A 162 -4.85 -13.09 17.57
N GLN A 163 -5.86 -13.50 18.33
CA GLN A 163 -7.13 -12.77 18.42
C GLN A 163 -6.97 -11.39 19.08
N GLU A 164 -6.14 -11.30 20.13
CA GLU A 164 -5.86 -10.04 20.84
C GLU A 164 -5.22 -8.99 19.91
N ILE A 165 -4.32 -9.42 19.03
CA ILE A 165 -3.68 -8.52 18.06
C ILE A 165 -4.70 -8.03 17.03
N ALA A 166 -5.56 -8.91 16.52
CA ALA A 166 -6.64 -8.50 15.62
C ALA A 166 -7.56 -7.44 16.27
N GLU A 167 -7.91 -7.62 17.54
CA GLU A 167 -8.70 -6.64 18.30
C GLU A 167 -7.98 -5.30 18.46
N ASN A 168 -6.71 -5.34 18.87
CA ASN A 168 -5.87 -4.15 19.03
C ASN A 168 -5.69 -3.37 17.72
N LEU A 169 -5.47 -4.07 16.61
CA LEU A 169 -5.36 -3.47 15.27
C LEU A 169 -6.63 -2.73 14.89
N ILE A 170 -7.80 -3.32 15.13
CA ILE A 170 -9.08 -2.71 14.78
C ILE A 170 -9.42 -1.55 15.70
N ASN A 171 -9.14 -1.67 17.00
CA ASN A 171 -9.34 -0.56 17.94
C ASN A 171 -8.44 0.62 17.58
N GLU A 172 -7.19 0.38 17.20
CA GLU A 172 -6.31 1.45 16.73
C GLU A 172 -6.75 2.02 15.38
N LEU A 173 -7.26 1.19 14.48
CA LEU A 173 -7.76 1.64 13.19
C LEU A 173 -8.97 2.55 13.37
N LYS A 174 -9.87 2.22 14.30
CA LYS A 174 -11.00 3.08 14.70
C LYS A 174 -10.52 4.42 15.22
N ASN A 175 -9.54 4.42 16.12
CA ASN A 175 -8.99 5.65 16.70
C ASN A 175 -8.38 6.56 15.63
N GLN A 176 -7.48 6.03 14.80
CA GLN A 176 -6.83 6.78 13.72
C GLN A 176 -7.83 7.28 12.67
N THR A 177 -8.86 6.48 12.36
CA THR A 177 -9.92 6.89 11.44
C THR A 177 -10.73 8.06 12.03
N ASN A 178 -11.12 7.98 13.29
CA ASN A 178 -11.86 9.05 13.98
C ASN A 178 -11.05 10.34 14.10
N GLU A 179 -9.77 10.24 14.48
CA GLU A 179 -8.86 11.38 14.54
C GLU A 179 -8.74 12.05 13.18
N SER A 180 -8.54 11.26 12.13
CA SER A 180 -8.48 11.79 10.78
C SER A 180 -9.79 12.51 10.42
N ASN A 181 -10.95 11.98 10.80
CA ASN A 181 -12.26 12.57 10.48
C ASN A 181 -12.45 13.92 11.14
N ASN A 182 -11.93 14.08 12.36
CA ASN A 182 -11.99 15.33 13.10
C ASN A 182 -11.00 16.37 12.56
N SER A 183 -9.78 15.96 12.19
CA SER A 183 -8.75 16.88 11.67
C SER A 183 -8.94 17.24 10.20
N GLY A 184 -9.57 16.37 9.41
CA GLY A 184 -9.62 16.45 7.95
C GLY A 184 -8.34 15.97 7.26
N GLU A 185 -7.31 15.56 8.01
CA GLU A 185 -6.00 15.15 7.50
C GLU A 185 -5.72 13.67 7.77
N PHE A 186 -5.00 13.02 6.86
CA PHE A 186 -4.59 11.63 7.01
C PHE A 186 -3.28 11.53 7.79
N SER A 187 -3.21 10.62 8.76
CA SER A 187 -1.98 10.38 9.53
C SER A 187 -1.08 9.36 8.82
N PRO A 188 0.26 9.50 8.90
CA PRO A 188 1.18 8.47 8.42
C PRO A 188 1.02 7.13 9.16
N GLY A 189 0.65 7.18 10.44
CA GLY A 189 0.36 6.00 11.26
C GLY A 189 -0.79 5.15 10.72
N LEU A 190 -1.82 5.76 10.12
CA LEU A 190 -2.93 5.04 9.49
C LEU A 190 -2.44 4.16 8.33
N ILE A 191 -1.49 4.66 7.52
CA ILE A 191 -0.89 3.88 6.42
C ILE A 191 -0.11 2.71 6.98
N THR A 192 0.75 2.96 7.97
CA THR A 192 1.52 1.90 8.61
C THR A 192 0.60 0.83 9.17
N LEU A 193 -0.48 1.22 9.84
CA LEU A 193 -1.46 0.29 10.41
C LEU A 193 -2.15 -0.56 9.33
N LEU A 194 -2.60 0.05 8.23
CA LEU A 194 -3.17 -0.68 7.09
C LEU A 194 -2.14 -1.63 6.47
N ARG A 195 -0.87 -1.23 6.35
CA ARG A 195 0.20 -2.11 5.86
C ARG A 195 0.47 -3.28 6.81
N ILE A 196 0.44 -3.07 8.13
CA ILE A 196 0.54 -4.17 9.12
C ILE A 196 -0.62 -5.15 8.95
N ILE A 197 -1.84 -4.64 8.84
CA ILE A 197 -3.03 -5.46 8.60
C ILE A 197 -2.87 -6.26 7.31
N GLN A 198 -2.45 -5.61 6.23
CA GLN A 198 -2.18 -6.25 4.94
C GLN A 198 -1.16 -7.39 5.09
N TYR A 199 -0.05 -7.13 5.78
CA TYR A 199 1.03 -8.09 6.00
C TYR A 199 0.59 -9.33 6.81
N LEU A 200 -0.25 -9.14 7.83
CA LEU A 200 -0.74 -10.23 8.69
C LEU A 200 -1.93 -11.00 8.11
N SER A 201 -2.60 -10.46 7.09
CA SER A 201 -3.85 -11.03 6.57
C SER A 201 -3.74 -11.55 5.14
N ILE A 202 -2.66 -11.22 4.43
CA ILE A 202 -2.51 -11.53 3.01
C ILE A 202 -1.12 -12.14 2.78
N PRO A 203 -1.02 -13.36 2.22
CA PRO A 203 0.25 -13.97 1.90
C PRO A 203 1.00 -13.15 0.84
N SER A 204 2.32 -13.09 0.96
CA SER A 204 3.15 -12.50 -0.10
C SER A 204 3.22 -13.45 -1.31
N GLU A 205 3.31 -12.92 -2.53
CA GLU A 205 3.38 -13.72 -3.78
C GLU A 205 4.50 -14.78 -3.78
N ASN A 206 5.57 -14.56 -3.02
CA ASN A 206 6.69 -15.51 -2.90
C ASN A 206 6.39 -16.72 -1.98
N GLN A 207 5.27 -16.71 -1.24
CA GLN A 207 4.93 -17.72 -0.24
C GLN A 207 3.94 -18.78 -0.74
N PHE A 208 3.45 -18.67 -1.98
CA PHE A 208 2.55 -19.65 -2.62
C PHE A 208 3.21 -21.01 -2.91
N ILE A 209 4.50 -21.18 -2.61
CA ILE A 209 5.31 -22.35 -3.03
C ILE A 209 5.14 -23.56 -2.08
N LEU A 210 4.62 -23.38 -0.86
CA LEU A 210 4.48 -24.46 0.14
C LEU A 210 3.03 -24.59 0.62
N GLY A 211 2.28 -25.43 -0.09
CA GLY A 211 0.83 -25.60 0.02
C GLY A 211 0.27 -25.79 1.44
N ALA A 212 -0.94 -25.24 1.62
CA ALA A 212 -1.92 -25.41 2.70
C ALA A 212 -1.61 -24.80 4.08
N LYS A 213 -0.41 -24.95 4.68
CA LYS A 213 -0.18 -24.46 6.07
C LYS A 213 -0.07 -22.94 6.18
N ILE A 214 0.46 -22.28 5.15
CA ILE A 214 0.69 -20.82 5.15
C ILE A 214 -0.63 -20.07 4.94
N GLU A 215 -1.57 -20.63 4.19
CA GLU A 215 -2.88 -20.01 3.91
C GLU A 215 -3.75 -19.87 5.16
N LEU A 216 -3.78 -20.89 6.03
CA LEU A 216 -4.69 -20.94 7.17
C LEU A 216 -4.49 -19.79 8.19
N LYS A 217 -3.25 -19.36 8.45
CA LYS A 217 -3.00 -18.26 9.40
C LYS A 217 -3.48 -16.91 8.87
N TYR A 218 -3.31 -16.67 7.56
CA TYR A 218 -3.74 -15.44 6.90
C TYR A 218 -5.27 -15.39 6.81
N ASP A 219 -5.88 -16.51 6.42
CA ASP A 219 -7.34 -16.65 6.38
C ASP A 219 -7.96 -16.50 7.77
N TYR A 220 -7.34 -17.10 8.80
CA TYR A 220 -7.75 -16.93 10.19
C TYR A 220 -7.70 -15.46 10.62
N MET A 221 -6.60 -14.76 10.34
CA MET A 221 -6.45 -13.35 10.69
C MET A 221 -7.49 -12.49 9.98
N LEU A 222 -7.69 -12.70 8.68
CA LEU A 222 -8.67 -11.96 7.87
C LEU A 222 -10.10 -12.14 8.41
N LEU A 223 -10.49 -13.37 8.78
CA LEU A 223 -11.79 -13.67 9.38
C LEU A 223 -11.96 -13.02 10.76
N LYS A 224 -10.90 -12.99 11.59
CA LYS A 224 -10.93 -12.32 12.89
C LYS A 224 -11.08 -10.80 12.74
N LEU A 225 -10.35 -10.19 11.81
CA LEU A 225 -10.50 -8.76 11.50
C LEU A 225 -11.91 -8.42 11.01
N TYR A 226 -12.50 -9.30 10.19
CA TYR A 226 -13.90 -9.18 9.79
C TYR A 226 -14.85 -9.23 10.99
N HIS A 227 -14.67 -10.21 11.89
CA HIS A 227 -15.45 -10.34 13.11
C HIS A 227 -15.40 -9.07 13.99
N TYR A 228 -14.24 -8.43 14.10
CA TYR A 228 -14.06 -7.18 14.86
C TYR A 228 -14.55 -5.91 14.11
N GLY A 229 -14.97 -6.04 12.86
CA GLY A 229 -15.61 -4.97 12.09
C GLY A 229 -14.66 -4.15 11.22
N ILE A 230 -13.65 -4.77 10.59
CA ILE A 230 -12.78 -4.07 9.63
C ILE A 230 -13.53 -3.52 8.40
N TYR A 231 -14.55 -4.25 7.94
CA TYR A 231 -15.25 -3.95 6.70
C TYR A 231 -15.87 -2.54 6.64
N PRO A 232 -16.73 -2.12 7.61
CA PRO A 232 -17.27 -0.76 7.61
C PRO A 232 -16.19 0.32 7.79
N LEU A 233 -15.07 0.02 8.45
CA LEU A 233 -13.95 0.95 8.60
C LEU A 233 -13.24 1.18 7.26
N LEU A 234 -13.01 0.13 6.49
CA LEU A 234 -12.44 0.24 5.14
C LEU A 234 -13.34 1.10 4.25
N ILE A 235 -14.67 0.90 4.29
CA ILE A 235 -15.61 1.72 3.54
C ILE A 235 -15.50 3.20 3.94
N ASN A 236 -15.46 3.50 5.23
CA ASN A 236 -15.32 4.87 5.73
C ASN A 236 -14.02 5.53 5.24
N ILE A 237 -12.90 4.80 5.33
CA ILE A 237 -11.59 5.26 4.85
C ILE A 237 -11.63 5.53 3.33
N LEU A 238 -12.15 4.58 2.54
CA LEU A 238 -12.26 4.72 1.09
C LEU A 238 -13.17 5.89 0.70
N GLN A 239 -14.33 6.02 1.34
CA GLN A 239 -15.26 7.12 1.10
C GLN A 239 -14.61 8.48 1.39
N LYS A 240 -13.89 8.58 2.50
CA LYS A 240 -13.18 9.81 2.83
C LYS A 240 -12.09 10.14 1.82
N CYS A 241 -11.28 9.17 1.43
CA CYS A 241 -10.30 9.37 0.36
C CYS A 241 -10.98 9.84 -0.93
N ALA A 242 -12.13 9.27 -1.26
CA ALA A 242 -12.93 9.67 -2.41
C ALA A 242 -13.36 11.14 -2.31
N ASP A 243 -13.90 11.55 -1.16
CA ASP A 243 -14.38 12.92 -0.94
C ASP A 243 -13.25 13.94 -0.98
N THR A 244 -12.09 13.63 -0.40
CA THR A 244 -10.90 14.50 -0.45
C THR A 244 -10.38 14.65 -1.88
N LEU A 245 -10.23 13.55 -2.62
CA LEU A 245 -9.74 13.56 -4.00
C LEU A 245 -10.74 14.19 -4.96
N LEU A 246 -12.03 13.92 -4.81
CA LEU A 246 -13.08 14.50 -5.64
C LEU A 246 -13.16 16.01 -5.44
N ARG A 247 -13.10 16.49 -4.19
CA ARG A 247 -13.10 17.92 -3.87
C ARG A 247 -11.92 18.64 -4.51
N THR A 248 -10.72 18.07 -4.42
CA THR A 248 -9.50 18.69 -4.97
C THR A 248 -9.52 18.72 -6.50
N TRP A 249 -10.02 17.65 -7.12
CA TRP A 249 -10.27 17.59 -8.55
C TRP A 249 -11.28 18.65 -9.01
N GLN A 250 -12.43 18.80 -8.32
CA GLN A 250 -13.47 19.78 -8.67
C GLN A 250 -12.99 21.24 -8.59
N ILE A 251 -12.10 21.55 -7.64
CA ILE A 251 -11.52 22.90 -7.48
C ILE A 251 -10.38 23.13 -8.48
N GLY A 252 -9.86 22.06 -9.12
CA GLY A 252 -8.73 22.14 -10.05
C GLY A 252 -7.40 22.43 -9.35
N MET A 253 -7.30 22.17 -8.04
CA MET A 253 -6.07 22.39 -7.27
C MET A 253 -5.28 21.09 -7.12
N PRO A 254 -3.98 21.07 -7.46
CA PRO A 254 -3.16 19.91 -7.24
C PRO A 254 -2.96 19.68 -5.74
N LEU A 255 -3.11 18.43 -5.31
CA LEU A 255 -2.86 18.03 -3.93
C LEU A 255 -1.37 18.20 -3.58
N ALA A 256 -1.01 18.48 -2.33
CA ALA A 256 0.41 18.55 -1.94
C ALA A 256 1.09 17.17 -2.07
N VAL A 257 2.40 17.15 -2.41
CA VAL A 257 3.15 15.89 -2.63
C VAL A 257 3.06 14.94 -1.42
N SER A 258 3.17 15.49 -0.20
CA SER A 258 3.02 14.73 1.04
C SER A 258 1.67 14.04 1.13
N ASP A 259 0.60 14.78 0.86
CA ASP A 259 -0.77 14.30 1.01
C ASP A 259 -1.09 13.26 -0.07
N ARG A 260 -0.49 13.40 -1.25
CA ARG A 260 -0.61 12.40 -2.33
C ARG A 260 -0.01 11.07 -1.91
N ILE A 261 1.22 11.08 -1.39
CA ILE A 261 1.89 9.88 -0.88
C ILE A 261 1.02 9.21 0.19
N LEU A 262 0.42 10.02 1.07
CA LEU A 262 -0.41 9.50 2.14
C LEU A 262 -1.70 8.86 1.59
N ILE A 263 -2.50 9.61 0.82
CA ILE A 263 -3.78 9.13 0.30
C ILE A 263 -3.59 7.91 -0.60
N TYR A 264 -2.61 7.93 -1.51
CA TYR A 264 -2.37 6.81 -2.41
C TYR A 264 -1.86 5.58 -1.65
N GLY A 265 -1.00 5.77 -0.65
CA GLY A 265 -0.57 4.71 0.25
C GLY A 265 -1.74 4.06 1.01
N ILE A 266 -2.69 4.87 1.49
CA ILE A 266 -3.93 4.39 2.13
C ILE A 266 -4.77 3.60 1.13
N LEU A 267 -5.04 4.18 -0.04
CA LEU A 267 -5.90 3.58 -1.06
C LEU A 267 -5.37 2.22 -1.51
N ILE A 268 -4.07 2.12 -1.81
CA ILE A 268 -3.45 0.86 -2.23
C ILE A 268 -3.64 -0.21 -1.15
N ALA A 269 -3.26 0.07 0.10
CA ALA A 269 -3.37 -0.92 1.18
C ALA A 269 -4.83 -1.28 1.48
N ALA A 270 -5.71 -0.27 1.58
CA ALA A 270 -7.13 -0.47 1.90
C ALA A 270 -7.87 -1.25 0.81
N LEU A 271 -7.63 -0.96 -0.47
CA LEU A 271 -8.26 -1.68 -1.59
C LEU A 271 -7.80 -3.12 -1.67
N ILE A 272 -6.50 -3.40 -1.43
CA ILE A 272 -5.98 -4.77 -1.43
C ILE A 272 -6.64 -5.59 -0.30
N ILE A 273 -6.74 -5.03 0.91
CA ILE A 273 -7.43 -5.69 2.03
C ILE A 273 -8.92 -5.88 1.70
N PHE A 274 -9.57 -4.85 1.18
CA PHE A 274 -11.00 -4.86 0.86
C PHE A 274 -11.34 -5.91 -0.20
N LYS A 275 -10.62 -5.94 -1.32
CA LYS A 275 -10.75 -6.95 -2.39
C LYS A 275 -10.58 -8.35 -1.82
N THR A 276 -9.50 -8.59 -1.08
CA THR A 276 -9.19 -9.92 -0.55
C THR A 276 -10.27 -10.39 0.42
N LEU A 277 -10.74 -9.50 1.28
CA LEU A 277 -11.84 -9.76 2.21
C LEU A 277 -13.14 -10.08 1.47
N LEU A 278 -13.50 -9.30 0.44
CA LEU A 278 -14.68 -9.58 -0.39
C LEU A 278 -14.58 -10.95 -1.06
N GLN A 279 -13.46 -11.26 -1.70
CA GLN A 279 -13.23 -12.56 -2.35
C GLN A 279 -13.38 -13.74 -1.38
N LYS A 280 -12.88 -13.59 -0.15
CA LYS A 280 -13.01 -14.63 0.88
C LYS A 280 -14.45 -14.78 1.37
N LEU A 281 -15.12 -13.67 1.67
CA LEU A 281 -16.51 -13.69 2.13
C LEU A 281 -17.46 -14.25 1.06
N THR A 282 -17.18 -14.01 -0.22
CA THR A 282 -18.01 -14.51 -1.32
C THR A 282 -17.79 -16.00 -1.58
N LEU A 283 -16.56 -16.49 -1.47
CA LEU A 283 -16.20 -17.91 -1.55
C LEU A 283 -16.83 -18.71 -0.39
N ASP A 284 -16.63 -18.28 0.86
CA ASP A 284 -17.06 -19.02 2.05
C ASP A 284 -18.58 -19.04 2.22
N ARG A 285 -19.27 -17.96 1.84
CA ARG A 285 -20.74 -17.84 2.01
C ARG A 285 -21.55 -18.33 0.82
N LYS A 286 -20.92 -18.99 -0.16
CA LYS A 286 -21.58 -19.46 -1.39
C LYS A 286 -22.57 -18.42 -1.93
N THR A 287 -22.10 -17.19 -2.14
CA THR A 287 -22.85 -16.09 -2.80
C THR A 287 -23.98 -15.38 -2.04
N LYS A 288 -24.18 -15.62 -0.74
CA LYS A 288 -25.16 -14.87 0.08
C LYS A 288 -24.70 -13.48 0.55
N PHE A 289 -23.43 -13.14 0.36
CA PHE A 289 -22.91 -11.82 0.73
C PHE A 289 -23.31 -10.80 -0.36
N VAL A 290 -24.29 -9.96 -0.04
CA VAL A 290 -24.79 -8.90 -0.93
C VAL A 290 -24.73 -7.60 -0.15
N ASP A 291 -23.63 -6.87 -0.32
CA ASP A 291 -23.48 -5.52 0.24
C ASP A 291 -22.98 -4.56 -0.84
N ILE A 292 -23.82 -3.59 -1.17
CA ILE A 292 -23.58 -2.57 -2.19
C ILE A 292 -23.18 -1.21 -1.61
N THR A 293 -23.11 -1.07 -0.28
CA THR A 293 -22.66 0.16 0.38
C THR A 293 -21.33 0.72 -0.15
N PRO A 294 -20.28 -0.09 -0.46
CA PRO A 294 -18.99 0.46 -0.93
C PRO A 294 -19.02 1.00 -2.36
N ILE A 295 -20.03 0.66 -3.17
CA ILE A 295 -20.03 0.92 -4.63
C ILE A 295 -19.90 2.40 -4.97
N HIS A 296 -20.57 3.27 -4.19
CA HIS A 296 -20.48 4.72 -4.39
C HIS A 296 -19.05 5.26 -4.16
N ALA A 297 -18.39 4.82 -3.09
CA ALA A 297 -17.01 5.21 -2.78
C ALA A 297 -16.04 4.74 -3.88
N LEU A 298 -16.15 3.48 -4.30
CA LEU A 298 -15.32 2.89 -5.35
C LEU A 298 -15.50 3.60 -6.69
N PHE A 299 -16.74 3.91 -7.06
CA PHE A 299 -17.05 4.64 -8.31
C PHE A 299 -16.49 6.07 -8.29
N SER A 300 -16.61 6.75 -7.15
CA SER A 300 -16.07 8.10 -6.97
C SER A 300 -14.55 8.12 -7.06
N LEU A 301 -13.87 7.14 -6.45
CA LEU A 301 -12.43 6.96 -6.59
C LEU A 301 -12.02 6.67 -8.04
N TYR A 302 -12.74 5.76 -8.72
CA TYR A 302 -12.48 5.44 -10.12
C TYR A 302 -12.59 6.68 -11.01
N THR A 303 -13.63 7.50 -10.78
CA THR A 303 -13.82 8.79 -11.46
C THR A 303 -12.61 9.69 -11.34
N VAL A 304 -12.12 9.93 -10.11
CA VAL A 304 -10.97 10.83 -9.91
C VAL A 304 -9.68 10.25 -10.49
N THR A 305 -9.47 8.94 -10.39
CA THR A 305 -8.29 8.29 -10.99
C THR A 305 -8.29 8.34 -12.52
N LEU A 306 -9.46 8.28 -13.17
CA LEU A 306 -9.57 8.41 -14.63
C LEU A 306 -9.25 9.84 -15.10
N CYS A 307 -9.62 10.83 -14.30
CA CYS A 307 -9.38 12.24 -14.61
C CYS A 307 -8.01 12.76 -14.14
N ALA A 308 -7.18 11.92 -13.52
CA ALA A 308 -5.84 12.29 -13.11
C ALA A 308 -4.98 12.60 -14.35
N SER A 309 -4.27 13.75 -14.31
CA SER A 309 -3.39 14.17 -15.40
C SER A 309 -2.24 13.17 -15.60
N PRO A 310 -1.81 12.89 -16.85
CA PRO A 310 -0.65 12.03 -17.13
C PRO A 310 0.66 12.72 -16.73
N SER A 311 0.91 12.86 -15.43
CA SER A 311 2.20 13.23 -14.86
C SER A 311 3.02 11.97 -14.54
N THR A 312 4.20 12.12 -13.93
CA THR A 312 5.09 11.04 -13.45
C THR A 312 4.43 10.09 -12.41
N GLU A 313 3.15 10.30 -12.10
CA GLU A 313 2.34 9.68 -11.05
C GLU A 313 1.43 8.55 -11.56
N LEU A 314 1.51 8.24 -12.86
CA LEU A 314 0.70 7.21 -13.53
C LEU A 314 0.74 5.85 -12.83
N ALA A 315 1.89 5.44 -12.30
CA ALA A 315 2.05 4.05 -11.87
C ALA A 315 1.30 3.72 -10.56
N ASP A 316 1.25 4.63 -9.59
CA ASP A 316 0.43 4.42 -8.37
C ASP A 316 -1.06 4.52 -8.69
N VAL A 317 -1.44 5.45 -9.58
CA VAL A 317 -2.83 5.61 -10.06
C VAL A 317 -3.29 4.36 -10.82
N ASP A 318 -2.43 3.79 -11.66
CA ASP A 318 -2.70 2.55 -12.39
C ASP A 318 -2.89 1.38 -11.41
N ILE A 319 -2.03 1.24 -10.39
CA ILE A 319 -2.20 0.23 -9.32
C ILE A 319 -3.53 0.41 -8.58
N ILE A 320 -3.89 1.65 -8.23
CA ILE A 320 -5.17 1.95 -7.58
C ILE A 320 -6.32 1.56 -8.49
N ARG A 321 -6.27 1.94 -9.78
CA ARG A 321 -7.31 1.64 -10.77
C ARG A 321 -7.49 0.13 -10.96
N THR A 322 -6.40 -0.63 -11.07
CA THR A 322 -6.47 -2.09 -11.16
C THR A 322 -7.11 -2.69 -9.91
N ASN A 323 -6.71 -2.25 -8.71
CA ASN A 323 -7.32 -2.73 -7.47
C ASN A 323 -8.80 -2.32 -7.33
N LEU A 324 -9.20 -1.17 -7.86
CA LEU A 324 -10.61 -0.76 -7.91
C LEU A 324 -11.42 -1.70 -8.82
N ILE A 325 -10.95 -1.94 -10.04
CA ILE A 325 -11.59 -2.87 -11.00
C ILE A 325 -11.70 -4.26 -10.38
N ASP A 326 -10.62 -4.77 -9.80
CA ASP A 326 -10.61 -6.06 -9.13
C ASP A 326 -11.57 -6.13 -7.93
N SER A 327 -11.76 -5.02 -7.20
CA SER A 327 -12.72 -4.93 -6.10
C SER A 327 -14.16 -5.04 -6.59
N PHE A 328 -14.48 -4.47 -7.76
CA PHE A 328 -15.77 -4.67 -8.41
C PHE A 328 -15.95 -6.11 -8.91
N LEU A 329 -14.91 -6.69 -9.51
CA LEU A 329 -14.92 -8.08 -10.00
C LEU A 329 -14.95 -9.13 -8.88
N ALA A 330 -14.64 -8.76 -7.63
CA ALA A 330 -14.77 -9.64 -6.47
C ALA A 330 -16.23 -10.01 -6.15
N TYR A 331 -17.21 -9.26 -6.68
CA TYR A 331 -18.64 -9.58 -6.54
C TYR A 331 -19.03 -10.76 -7.45
N PRO A 332 -19.69 -11.80 -6.91
CA PRO A 332 -19.95 -13.03 -7.67
C PRO A 332 -20.99 -12.81 -8.78
N TRP A 333 -20.69 -13.34 -9.97
CA TRP A 333 -21.56 -13.26 -11.17
C TRP A 333 -22.83 -14.12 -11.08
N SER A 334 -22.76 -15.27 -10.40
CA SER A 334 -23.87 -16.21 -10.29
C SER A 334 -23.97 -16.75 -8.89
N ASN A 335 -25.17 -16.79 -8.32
CA ASN A 335 -25.43 -17.56 -7.12
C ASN A 335 -25.34 -19.05 -7.49
N GLN A 336 -24.22 -19.71 -7.22
CA GLN A 336 -24.05 -21.15 -7.43
C GLN A 336 -24.81 -21.93 -6.34
N SER A 337 -26.14 -21.86 -6.36
CA SER A 337 -26.99 -22.85 -5.72
C SER A 337 -27.54 -23.74 -6.83
N ASP A 338 -27.11 -25.01 -6.85
CA ASP A 338 -27.48 -26.08 -7.79
C ASP A 338 -28.96 -26.50 -7.73
N SER A 339 -29.86 -25.64 -7.26
CA SER A 339 -31.29 -25.91 -7.23
C SER A 339 -32.07 -24.61 -7.38
N GLU A 340 -32.89 -24.58 -8.44
CA GLU A 340 -34.04 -23.69 -8.64
C GLU A 340 -33.73 -22.23 -9.03
N GLN A 341 -34.10 -21.91 -10.28
CA GLN A 341 -34.31 -20.57 -10.84
C GLN A 341 -33.29 -19.51 -10.41
N ILE A 342 -32.24 -19.32 -11.21
CA ILE A 342 -31.31 -18.19 -11.09
C ILE A 342 -32.14 -16.91 -11.19
N ASN A 343 -32.42 -16.30 -10.05
CA ASN A 343 -33.12 -15.02 -10.00
C ASN A 343 -32.09 -13.93 -10.33
N VAL A 344 -31.78 -13.81 -11.64
CA VAL A 344 -30.73 -12.94 -12.19
C VAL A 344 -30.85 -11.51 -11.65
N GLN A 345 -32.07 -11.04 -11.36
CA GLN A 345 -32.34 -9.68 -10.88
C GLN A 345 -31.82 -9.37 -9.47
N ASN A 346 -31.52 -10.40 -8.66
CA ASN A 346 -31.10 -10.28 -7.26
C ASN A 346 -29.68 -10.84 -7.00
N CYS A 347 -28.91 -11.15 -8.04
CA CYS A 347 -27.51 -11.54 -7.86
C CYS A 347 -26.65 -10.31 -7.50
N ALA A 348 -25.66 -10.49 -6.64
CA ALA A 348 -24.77 -9.42 -6.16
C ALA A 348 -24.20 -8.58 -7.31
N TRP A 349 -23.70 -9.25 -8.36
CA TRP A 349 -23.18 -8.60 -9.55
C TRP A 349 -24.20 -7.71 -10.27
N THR A 350 -25.45 -8.15 -10.41
CA THR A 350 -26.50 -7.34 -11.07
C THR A 350 -26.91 -6.13 -10.26
N LEU A 351 -26.85 -6.20 -8.93
CA LEU A 351 -27.08 -5.06 -8.06
C LEU A 351 -25.95 -4.05 -8.17
N VAL A 352 -24.70 -4.51 -8.26
CA VAL A 352 -23.53 -3.66 -8.51
C VAL A 352 -23.65 -2.97 -9.87
N LEU A 353 -23.96 -3.70 -10.95
CA LEU A 353 -24.16 -3.10 -12.28
C LEU A 353 -25.31 -2.09 -12.30
N ARG A 354 -26.43 -2.40 -11.66
CA ARG A 354 -27.58 -1.48 -11.55
C ARG A 354 -27.17 -0.20 -10.84
N GLU A 355 -26.40 -0.31 -9.77
CA GLU A 355 -25.91 0.84 -9.03
C GLU A 355 -24.90 1.66 -9.84
N ILE A 356 -23.96 1.02 -10.55
CA ILE A 356 -23.02 1.70 -11.46
C ILE A 356 -23.78 2.47 -12.55
N LEU A 357 -24.80 1.86 -13.16
CA LEU A 357 -25.65 2.54 -14.16
C LEU A 357 -26.37 3.75 -13.56
N ARG A 358 -26.91 3.62 -12.35
CA ARG A 358 -27.53 4.72 -11.61
C ARG A 358 -26.54 5.86 -11.39
N LEU A 359 -25.34 5.56 -10.89
CA LEU A 359 -24.25 6.52 -10.67
C LEU A 359 -23.78 7.18 -11.96
N THR A 360 -23.74 6.44 -13.07
CA THR A 360 -23.38 6.99 -14.39
C THR A 360 -24.33 8.10 -14.81
N THR A 361 -25.63 7.92 -14.55
CA THR A 361 -26.70 8.88 -14.90
C THR A 361 -26.91 10.01 -13.90
N LEU A 362 -26.28 9.97 -12.72
CA LEU A 362 -26.50 10.94 -11.65
C LEU A 362 -25.93 12.33 -11.98
N PHE A 363 -24.75 12.39 -12.59
CA PHE A 363 -24.10 13.65 -12.96
C PHE A 363 -23.55 13.61 -14.39
N PRO A 364 -23.44 14.75 -15.10
CA PRO A 364 -22.85 14.76 -16.44
C PRO A 364 -21.39 14.29 -16.47
N TYR A 365 -20.60 14.61 -15.45
CA TYR A 365 -19.19 14.23 -15.37
C TYR A 365 -18.98 12.73 -15.12
N SER A 366 -19.98 12.02 -14.60
CA SER A 366 -19.90 10.58 -14.34
C SER A 366 -20.16 9.71 -15.57
N ILE A 367 -20.67 10.28 -16.67
CA ILE A 367 -21.05 9.52 -17.87
C ILE A 367 -19.83 8.79 -18.46
N ALA A 368 -18.74 9.50 -18.71
CA ALA A 368 -17.52 8.91 -19.26
C ALA A 368 -16.94 7.85 -18.32
N THR A 369 -16.92 8.13 -17.02
CA THR A 369 -16.38 7.24 -16.00
C THR A 369 -17.15 5.93 -15.90
N GLY A 370 -18.49 6.00 -15.94
CA GLY A 370 -19.34 4.84 -15.88
C GLY A 370 -19.24 3.98 -17.13
N LEU A 371 -19.15 4.59 -18.31
CA LEU A 371 -18.94 3.85 -19.56
C LEU A 371 -17.57 3.14 -19.56
N CYS A 372 -16.49 3.84 -19.19
CA CYS A 372 -15.16 3.23 -19.08
C CYS A 372 -15.13 2.09 -18.04
N LEU A 373 -15.78 2.26 -16.89
CA LEU A 373 -15.85 1.21 -15.88
C LEU A 373 -16.61 0.00 -16.41
N LEU A 374 -17.77 0.21 -17.06
CA LEU A 374 -18.54 -0.88 -17.65
C LEU A 374 -17.76 -1.65 -18.71
N THR A 375 -16.94 -0.97 -19.53
CA THR A 375 -16.09 -1.65 -20.52
C THR A 375 -15.00 -2.51 -19.90
N GLU A 376 -14.48 -2.14 -18.74
CA GLU A 376 -13.47 -2.93 -18.00
C GLU A 376 -14.12 -4.10 -17.23
N LEU A 377 -15.36 -3.94 -16.76
CA LEU A 377 -16.08 -4.96 -15.98
C LEU A 377 -16.77 -6.03 -16.82
N LEU A 378 -17.17 -5.71 -18.04
CA LEU A 378 -17.81 -6.67 -18.92
C LEU A 378 -16.73 -7.55 -19.57
N PRO A 379 -16.84 -8.89 -19.53
CA PRO A 379 -15.98 -9.73 -20.34
C PRO A 379 -16.21 -9.31 -21.79
N ILE A 380 -15.15 -8.87 -22.47
CA ILE A 380 -15.23 -8.54 -23.89
C ILE A 380 -15.65 -9.82 -24.63
N PRO A 381 -16.83 -9.80 -25.26
CA PRO A 381 -16.84 -9.93 -26.71
C PRO A 381 -17.84 -8.92 -27.29
N LEU A 382 -17.34 -7.87 -27.93
CA LEU A 382 -18.07 -7.41 -29.10
C LEU A 382 -17.41 -8.13 -30.26
N PRO A 383 -18.06 -9.17 -30.85
CA PRO A 383 -17.56 -9.73 -32.09
C PRO A 383 -17.36 -8.55 -33.04
N HIS A 384 -16.15 -8.40 -33.55
CA HIS A 384 -15.97 -7.67 -34.78
C HIS A 384 -16.97 -8.29 -35.75
N THR A 385 -18.03 -7.56 -36.10
CA THR A 385 -18.71 -7.86 -37.34
C THR A 385 -17.64 -7.63 -38.40
N VAL A 386 -16.99 -8.71 -38.82
CA VAL A 386 -16.35 -8.77 -40.12
C VAL A 386 -17.51 -8.54 -41.09
N ARG A 387 -17.76 -7.26 -41.39
CA ARG A 387 -18.59 -6.90 -42.53
C ARG A 387 -17.81 -7.37 -43.75
N GLN A 388 -18.44 -8.31 -44.45
CA GLN A 388 -18.06 -8.84 -45.75
C GLN A 388 -17.77 -7.73 -46.75
#